data_AF-F0VZ91-F1
#
_entry.id   AF-F0VZ91-F1
#
_cell.length_a   1.000
_cell.length_b   1.000
_cell.length_c   1.000
_cell.angle_alpha   90.00
_cell.angle_beta   90.00
_cell.angle_gamma   90.00
#
_symmetry.space_group_name_H-M   'P 1'
#
loop_
_entity.id
_entity.type
_entity.pdbx_description
1 polymer ?
#
loop_
_entity_poly.entity_id
_entity_poly.type
_entity_poly.pdbx_seq_one_letter_code
_entity_poly.pdbx_strand_id
1 'polypeptide(L)'
;MGSERIPCFALIVVSSTQQGPSLPDCLCITARKLFDTLIDTKYAKFVRRGSQLLLNPSIIEFRNELQELSHKVQESLMKQKSNNKSDKPSTFVCCFIAQTACVRYGRYPGEYVLFRQSRVATVDELRHTAMHTTELATYLQAIPCANKLLALQINSSVEIKVESRFFMKRKMEEDFASALYQQMRSGSSEQNMLVLEYCQASVDDKRGVPAFLERIFDVFQGAVIDVTGSLEDSYISSDHFCTYLVDKLAQVRRKDVILRPTTEKACECVRIHGDRSQAFVIGMLPDPPSTITDAVTPLDVKTRSITVSWELDRLEGSMKRSKTPAILAYQVQYRRTGRAFQGLEHCWKQAGGLQRSSYEQVERNHKRLPTQITFHGLPNDTSVIIRFRAANAGGWSMWSPESKPIRTRSYTTVTTYFDTVRIAFESSNIVGVLHVMEKNEVIAAIQRIGLGILAQSLQIPVDPSNALLNNARLQEKAVDISLASMKRFVYDALLHRHAAEFLERMAKYVDIHRARKVMEESIELLTRYKVDFSTMNALHRALKRSNDTTARHPHLQSSNMKRA
;
A
#
# COMPACT_ATOMS: atom_id res chain seq x y z
N MET A 1 -13.14 -10.51 8.48
CA MET A 1 -14.52 -10.83 8.05
C MET A 1 -14.49 -11.09 6.56
N GLY A 2 -14.89 -12.27 6.10
CA GLY A 2 -14.93 -12.55 4.66
C GLY A 2 -16.09 -11.80 4.05
N SER A 3 -15.84 -10.87 3.11
CA SER A 3 -16.95 -10.21 2.42
C SER A 3 -17.78 -11.26 1.68
N GLU A 4 -19.09 -11.24 1.94
CA GLU A 4 -20.04 -12.09 1.23
C GLU A 4 -19.91 -11.86 -0.27
N ARG A 5 -19.67 -12.94 -1.01
CA ARG A 5 -19.36 -12.88 -2.44
C ARG A 5 -20.66 -12.84 -3.24
N ILE A 6 -20.82 -11.79 -4.04
CA ILE A 6 -21.88 -11.71 -5.03
C ILE A 6 -21.49 -12.59 -6.22
N PRO A 7 -22.36 -13.52 -6.67
CA PRO A 7 -22.09 -14.31 -7.86
C PRO A 7 -22.10 -13.44 -9.12
N CYS A 8 -20.92 -13.23 -9.70
CA CYS A 8 -20.73 -12.61 -11.00
C CYS A 8 -20.29 -13.64 -12.04
N PHE A 9 -20.85 -13.57 -13.24
CA PHE A 9 -20.55 -14.46 -14.37
C PHE A 9 -20.20 -13.65 -15.61
N ALA A 10 -19.28 -14.15 -16.43
CA ALA A 10 -18.77 -13.44 -17.59
C ALA A 10 -18.92 -14.25 -18.88
N LEU A 11 -19.35 -13.60 -19.95
CA LEU A 11 -19.27 -14.11 -21.31
C LEU A 11 -18.47 -13.12 -22.14
N ILE A 12 -17.34 -13.55 -22.71
CA ILE A 12 -16.56 -12.73 -23.64
C ILE A 12 -16.60 -13.40 -25.00
N VAL A 13 -17.09 -12.68 -26.01
CA VAL A 13 -17.22 -13.18 -27.37
C VAL A 13 -16.50 -12.23 -28.30
N VAL A 14 -15.58 -12.77 -29.09
CA VAL A 14 -14.91 -12.05 -30.16
C VAL A 14 -15.14 -12.84 -31.43
N SER A 15 -15.81 -12.25 -32.42
CA SER A 15 -16.21 -12.91 -33.65
C SER A 15 -15.83 -12.07 -34.87
N SER A 16 -15.05 -12.67 -35.78
CA SER A 16 -14.76 -12.13 -37.11
C SER A 16 -15.34 -13.03 -38.19
N THR A 17 -15.90 -12.46 -39.25
CA THR A 17 -16.27 -13.24 -40.45
C THR A 17 -15.05 -13.56 -41.30
N GLN A 18 -15.09 -14.68 -42.05
CA GLN A 18 -14.08 -14.96 -43.08
C GLN A 18 -14.18 -14.02 -44.29
N GLN A 19 -15.35 -13.43 -44.52
CA GLN A 19 -15.64 -12.56 -45.67
C GLN A 19 -15.29 -11.08 -45.42
N GLY A 20 -14.91 -10.73 -44.19
CA GLY A 20 -14.52 -9.38 -43.77
C GLY A 20 -13.05 -9.28 -43.37
N PRO A 21 -12.57 -8.08 -42.99
CA PRO A 21 -11.22 -7.91 -42.45
C PRO A 21 -11.04 -8.80 -41.22
N SER A 22 -9.92 -9.53 -41.16
CA SER A 22 -9.58 -10.34 -39.99
C SER A 22 -9.43 -9.42 -38.77
N LEU A 23 -9.99 -9.84 -37.63
CA LEU A 23 -9.76 -9.13 -36.38
C LEU A 23 -8.26 -9.27 -36.02
N PRO A 24 -7.58 -8.17 -35.66
CA PRO A 24 -6.16 -8.24 -35.29
C PRO A 24 -5.94 -9.13 -34.06
N ASP A 25 -4.84 -9.89 -34.05
CA ASP A 25 -4.52 -10.87 -33.00
C ASP A 25 -4.49 -10.28 -31.59
N CYS A 26 -4.16 -8.98 -31.48
CA CYS A 26 -4.18 -8.24 -30.23
C CYS A 26 -5.57 -8.24 -29.55
N LEU A 27 -6.68 -8.30 -30.30
CA LEU A 27 -8.04 -8.41 -29.75
C LEU A 27 -8.24 -9.74 -29.04
N CYS A 28 -7.83 -10.84 -29.67
CA CYS A 28 -7.90 -12.18 -29.07
C CYS A 28 -7.03 -12.27 -27.82
N ILE A 29 -5.82 -11.69 -27.85
CA ILE A 29 -4.93 -11.64 -26.68
C ILE A 29 -5.56 -10.82 -25.55
N THR A 30 -6.15 -9.66 -25.86
CA THR A 30 -6.78 -8.78 -24.87
C THR A 30 -8.03 -9.42 -24.26
N ALA A 31 -8.86 -10.08 -25.08
CA ALA A 31 -10.03 -10.82 -24.61
C ALA A 31 -9.66 -11.98 -23.67
N ARG A 32 -8.58 -12.72 -23.97
CA ARG A 32 -8.04 -13.76 -23.06
C ARG A 32 -7.58 -13.15 -21.73
N LYS A 33 -6.80 -12.06 -21.78
CA LYS A 33 -6.34 -11.35 -20.57
C LYS A 33 -7.51 -10.85 -19.71
N LEU A 34 -8.55 -10.30 -20.35
CA LEU A 34 -9.78 -9.88 -19.69
C LEU A 34 -10.48 -11.06 -19.03
N PHE A 35 -10.69 -12.15 -19.75
CA PHE A 35 -11.32 -13.35 -19.19
C PHE A 35 -10.57 -13.88 -17.97
N ASP A 36 -9.25 -14.06 -18.11
CA ASP A 36 -8.38 -14.57 -17.05
C ASP A 36 -8.43 -13.65 -15.82
N THR A 37 -8.49 -12.33 -16.00
CA THR A 37 -8.62 -11.36 -14.92
C THR A 37 -9.98 -11.43 -14.23
N LEU A 38 -11.06 -11.61 -15.00
CA LEU A 38 -12.41 -11.71 -14.44
C LEU A 38 -12.54 -12.92 -13.52
N ILE A 39 -12.05 -14.09 -13.96
CA ILE A 39 -12.13 -15.34 -13.19
C ILE A 39 -11.01 -15.50 -12.16
N ASP A 40 -10.02 -14.59 -12.12
CA ASP A 40 -8.97 -14.61 -11.11
C ASP A 40 -9.58 -14.37 -9.72
N THR A 41 -9.19 -15.22 -8.79
CA THR A 41 -9.48 -15.09 -7.36
C THR A 41 -8.99 -13.79 -6.72
N LYS A 42 -8.05 -13.07 -7.35
CA LYS A 42 -7.43 -11.85 -6.82
C LYS A 42 -8.08 -10.56 -7.30
N TYR A 43 -8.69 -10.54 -8.48
CA TYR A 43 -9.23 -9.31 -9.09
C TYR A 43 -10.75 -9.26 -8.98
N ALA A 44 -11.48 -9.72 -9.99
CA ALA A 44 -12.93 -9.53 -10.06
C ALA A 44 -13.73 -10.72 -9.51
N LYS A 45 -13.08 -11.88 -9.28
CA LYS A 45 -13.64 -13.06 -8.60
C LYS A 45 -14.91 -13.63 -9.23
N PHE A 46 -15.04 -13.54 -10.55
CA PHE A 46 -16.16 -14.13 -11.27
C PHE A 46 -16.14 -15.65 -11.11
N VAL A 47 -17.33 -16.25 -11.10
CA VAL A 47 -17.48 -17.69 -10.95
C VAL A 47 -17.03 -18.35 -12.25
N ARG A 48 -15.90 -19.07 -12.19
CA ARG A 48 -15.33 -19.78 -13.34
C ARG A 48 -16.32 -20.77 -13.95
N ARG A 49 -17.07 -21.52 -13.13
CA ARG A 49 -18.14 -22.42 -13.58
C ARG A 49 -19.38 -21.59 -13.93
N GLY A 50 -19.61 -21.39 -15.21
CA GLY A 50 -20.63 -20.47 -15.72
C GLY A 50 -20.07 -19.14 -16.25
N SER A 51 -18.75 -19.06 -16.45
CA SER A 51 -18.13 -18.00 -17.25
C SER A 51 -17.43 -18.62 -18.48
N GLN A 52 -17.51 -17.95 -19.63
CA GLN A 52 -17.07 -18.48 -20.92
C GLN A 52 -16.30 -17.43 -21.74
N LEU A 53 -15.28 -17.88 -22.48
CA LEU A 53 -14.59 -17.12 -23.52
C LEU A 53 -14.76 -17.84 -24.85
N LEU A 54 -15.34 -17.16 -25.84
CA LEU A 54 -15.57 -17.67 -27.18
C LEU A 54 -14.82 -16.80 -28.19
N LEU A 55 -13.82 -17.37 -28.86
CA LEU A 55 -13.00 -16.69 -29.86
C LEU A 55 -13.26 -17.28 -31.23
N ASN A 56 -13.78 -16.46 -32.13
CA ASN A 56 -14.24 -16.81 -33.47
C ASN A 56 -15.11 -18.07 -33.52
N PRO A 57 -16.16 -18.17 -32.68
CA PRO A 57 -17.02 -19.33 -32.67
C PRO A 57 -17.78 -19.48 -34.00
N SER A 58 -18.11 -20.71 -34.36
CA SER A 58 -19.20 -20.97 -35.31
C SER A 58 -20.56 -20.64 -34.66
N ILE A 59 -21.60 -20.45 -35.46
CA ILE A 59 -22.95 -20.22 -34.93
C ILE A 59 -23.47 -21.41 -34.11
N ILE A 60 -23.09 -22.63 -34.50
CA ILE A 60 -23.51 -23.86 -33.83
C ILE A 60 -22.83 -23.94 -32.45
N GLU A 61 -21.51 -23.73 -32.40
CA GLU A 61 -20.79 -23.64 -31.11
C GLU A 61 -21.40 -22.55 -30.23
N PHE A 62 -21.64 -21.36 -30.78
CA PHE A 62 -22.20 -20.26 -30.01
C PHE A 62 -23.57 -20.58 -29.39
N ARG A 63 -24.48 -21.19 -30.16
CA ARG A 63 -25.80 -21.63 -29.68
C ARG A 63 -25.69 -22.69 -28.58
N ASN A 64 -24.88 -23.72 -28.81
CA ASN A 64 -24.69 -24.80 -27.84
C ASN A 64 -24.09 -24.27 -26.54
N GLU A 65 -23.10 -23.39 -26.63
CA GLU A 65 -22.43 -22.81 -25.47
C GLU A 65 -23.35 -21.87 -24.69
N LEU A 66 -24.21 -21.07 -25.34
CA LEU A 66 -25.19 -20.24 -24.62
C LEU A 66 -26.24 -21.07 -23.88
N GLN A 67 -26.71 -22.16 -24.48
CA GLN A 67 -27.63 -23.10 -23.82
C GLN A 67 -26.96 -23.72 -22.59
N GLU A 68 -25.77 -24.27 -22.75
CA GLU A 68 -25.02 -24.88 -21.66
C GLU A 68 -24.66 -23.87 -20.55
N LEU A 69 -24.33 -22.63 -20.94
CA LEU A 69 -24.03 -21.54 -20.02
C LEU A 69 -25.22 -21.24 -19.10
N SER A 70 -26.44 -21.18 -19.64
CA SER A 70 -27.64 -20.95 -18.83
C SER A 70 -27.81 -22.00 -17.74
N HIS A 71 -27.57 -23.28 -18.07
CA HIS A 71 -27.62 -24.39 -17.13
C HIS A 71 -26.48 -24.31 -16.09
N LYS A 72 -25.24 -24.03 -16.53
CA LYS A 72 -24.07 -23.88 -15.64
C LYS A 72 -24.27 -22.75 -14.62
N VAL A 73 -24.83 -21.61 -15.05
CA VAL A 73 -25.12 -20.47 -14.19
C VAL A 73 -26.20 -20.84 -13.17
N GLN A 74 -27.29 -21.47 -13.60
CA GLN A 74 -28.36 -21.92 -12.72
C GLN A 74 -27.85 -22.88 -11.64
N GLU A 75 -27.05 -23.88 -12.03
CA GLU A 75 -26.46 -24.83 -11.10
C GLU A 75 -25.53 -24.15 -10.07
N SER A 76 -24.70 -23.22 -10.52
CA SER A 76 -23.81 -22.44 -9.66
C SER A 76 -24.59 -21.58 -8.65
N LEU A 77 -25.70 -20.96 -9.08
CA LEU A 77 -26.57 -20.18 -8.20
C LEU A 77 -27.27 -21.05 -7.15
N MET A 78 -27.80 -22.21 -7.53
CA MET A 78 -28.42 -23.16 -6.60
C MET A 78 -27.43 -23.64 -5.52
N LYS A 79 -26.19 -23.95 -5.92
CA LYS A 79 -25.11 -24.34 -4.98
C LYS A 79 -24.74 -23.23 -4.00
N GLN A 80 -24.84 -21.97 -4.40
CA GLN A 80 -24.56 -20.85 -3.50
C GLN A 80 -25.71 -20.60 -2.51
N LYS A 81 -26.96 -20.69 -2.96
CA LYS A 81 -28.15 -20.58 -2.09
C LYS A 81 -28.18 -21.70 -1.03
N SER A 82 -27.90 -22.94 -1.43
CA SER A 82 -27.84 -24.08 -0.49
C SER A 82 -26.75 -23.97 0.58
N ASN A 83 -25.74 -23.12 0.37
CA ASN A 83 -24.65 -22.91 1.32
C ASN A 83 -24.89 -21.71 2.26
N ASN A 84 -26.09 -21.11 2.29
CA ASN A 84 -26.43 -19.91 3.08
C ASN A 84 -25.46 -18.73 2.89
N LYS A 85 -24.85 -18.58 1.71
CA LYS A 85 -23.71 -17.65 1.49
C LYS A 85 -24.06 -16.31 0.83
N SER A 86 -25.28 -16.11 0.33
CA SER A 86 -25.66 -14.84 -0.33
C SER A 86 -27.15 -14.77 -0.68
N ASP A 87 -27.89 -13.82 -0.07
CA ASP A 87 -29.20 -13.33 -0.56
C ASP A 87 -29.07 -12.21 -1.61
N LYS A 88 -27.83 -11.86 -1.99
CA LYS A 88 -27.57 -10.74 -2.92
C LYS A 88 -27.87 -11.12 -4.38
N PRO A 89 -28.34 -10.15 -5.19
CA PRO A 89 -28.68 -10.38 -6.60
C PRO A 89 -27.43 -10.74 -7.43
N SER A 90 -27.55 -11.78 -8.25
CA SER A 90 -26.49 -12.23 -9.16
C SER A 90 -26.34 -11.32 -10.39
N THR A 91 -25.13 -11.25 -10.94
CA THR A 91 -24.84 -10.40 -12.10
C THR A 91 -24.19 -11.17 -13.24
N PHE A 92 -24.64 -10.90 -14.45
CA PHE A 92 -24.03 -11.40 -15.68
C PHE A 92 -23.44 -10.25 -16.50
N VAL A 93 -22.18 -10.37 -16.89
CA VAL A 93 -21.48 -9.40 -17.73
C VAL A 93 -21.13 -10.05 -19.07
N CYS A 94 -21.57 -9.46 -20.16
CA CYS A 94 -21.24 -9.91 -21.51
C CYS A 94 -20.40 -8.85 -22.22
N CYS A 95 -19.22 -9.21 -22.73
CA CYS A 95 -18.46 -8.37 -23.66
C CYS A 95 -18.54 -9.01 -25.04
N PHE A 96 -19.13 -8.32 -26.01
CA PHE A 96 -19.45 -8.89 -27.30
C PHE A 96 -18.86 -8.04 -28.43
N ILE A 97 -17.96 -8.63 -29.21
CA ILE A 97 -17.31 -7.97 -30.34
C ILE A 97 -17.60 -8.77 -31.59
N ALA A 98 -18.33 -8.17 -32.51
CA ALA A 98 -18.71 -8.84 -33.73
C ALA A 98 -18.96 -7.87 -34.88
N GLN A 99 -19.01 -8.41 -36.08
CA GLN A 99 -19.61 -7.75 -37.23
C GLN A 99 -21.10 -8.05 -37.26
N THR A 100 -21.88 -7.13 -37.84
CA THR A 100 -23.31 -7.32 -38.03
C THR A 100 -23.70 -7.21 -39.50
N ALA A 101 -24.85 -7.76 -39.85
CA ALA A 101 -25.54 -7.49 -41.11
C ALA A 101 -26.96 -7.01 -40.83
N CYS A 102 -27.48 -6.15 -41.69
CA CYS A 102 -28.86 -5.66 -41.61
C CYS A 102 -29.61 -6.08 -42.88
N VAL A 103 -30.76 -6.69 -42.68
CA VAL A 103 -31.73 -7.04 -43.74
C VAL A 103 -32.91 -6.08 -43.61
N ARG A 104 -33.03 -5.14 -44.55
CA ARG A 104 -34.07 -4.10 -44.49
C ARG A 104 -35.43 -4.55 -45.01
N TYR A 105 -35.43 -5.43 -46.01
CA TYR A 105 -36.62 -5.82 -46.76
C TYR A 105 -36.60 -7.32 -47.01
N GLY A 106 -37.79 -7.90 -47.26
CA GLY A 106 -37.96 -9.32 -47.56
C GLY A 106 -38.55 -10.12 -46.41
N ARG A 107 -38.33 -11.43 -46.43
CA ARG A 107 -39.04 -12.41 -45.57
C ARG A 107 -38.56 -12.43 -44.11
N TYR A 108 -37.32 -11.99 -43.85
CA TYR A 108 -36.69 -12.02 -42.53
C TYR A 108 -35.94 -10.71 -42.22
N PRO A 109 -36.65 -9.58 -42.13
CA PRO A 109 -36.04 -8.29 -41.83
C PRO A 109 -35.50 -8.26 -40.41
N GLY A 110 -34.44 -7.48 -40.20
CA GLY A 110 -33.82 -7.26 -38.90
C GLY A 110 -32.31 -7.33 -38.96
N GLU A 111 -31.70 -7.45 -37.78
CA GLU A 111 -30.26 -7.37 -37.61
C GLU A 111 -29.70 -8.70 -37.18
N TYR A 112 -28.53 -9.03 -37.71
CA TYR A 112 -27.88 -10.31 -37.56
C TYR A 112 -26.46 -10.12 -37.08
N VAL A 113 -26.08 -10.87 -36.06
CA VAL A 113 -24.70 -11.03 -35.63
C VAL A 113 -24.01 -12.04 -36.54
N LEU A 114 -22.86 -11.64 -37.07
CA LEU A 114 -22.05 -12.49 -37.92
C LEU A 114 -20.99 -13.27 -37.12
N PHE A 115 -20.83 -14.51 -37.52
CA PHE A 115 -19.90 -15.51 -37.02
C PHE A 115 -18.86 -15.86 -38.08
N ARG A 116 -17.85 -16.66 -37.69
CA ARG A 116 -16.74 -17.04 -38.56
C ARG A 116 -17.16 -17.53 -39.95
N GLN A 117 -18.22 -18.32 -40.00
CA GLN A 117 -18.73 -18.97 -41.20
C GLN A 117 -19.99 -18.30 -41.77
N SER A 118 -20.34 -17.09 -41.30
CA SER A 118 -21.51 -16.38 -41.81
C SER A 118 -21.35 -16.06 -43.29
N ARG A 119 -22.43 -16.31 -44.03
CA ARG A 119 -22.55 -16.01 -45.45
C ARG A 119 -23.57 -14.89 -45.61
N VAL A 120 -23.15 -13.78 -46.20
CA VAL A 120 -24.00 -12.59 -46.41
C VAL A 120 -24.50 -12.47 -47.85
N ALA A 121 -24.36 -13.51 -48.68
CA ALA A 121 -24.73 -13.47 -50.09
C ALA A 121 -26.25 -13.45 -50.31
N THR A 122 -27.01 -14.17 -49.48
CA THR A 122 -28.48 -14.21 -49.52
C THR A 122 -29.07 -14.17 -48.10
N VAL A 123 -30.33 -13.74 -47.98
CA VAL A 123 -31.02 -13.71 -46.67
C VAL A 123 -31.23 -15.11 -46.10
N ASP A 124 -31.50 -16.10 -46.95
CA ASP A 124 -31.70 -17.48 -46.50
C ASP A 124 -30.40 -18.08 -45.96
N GLU A 125 -29.27 -17.87 -46.64
CA GLU A 125 -27.95 -18.30 -46.11
C GLU A 125 -27.59 -17.54 -44.83
N LEU A 126 -27.85 -16.23 -44.77
CA LEU A 126 -27.60 -15.42 -43.58
C LEU A 126 -28.34 -15.99 -42.38
N ARG A 127 -29.64 -16.30 -42.52
CA ARG A 127 -30.46 -16.83 -41.42
C ARG A 127 -29.92 -18.12 -40.80
N HIS A 128 -29.28 -18.98 -41.61
CA HIS A 128 -28.75 -20.26 -41.15
C HIS A 128 -27.34 -20.12 -40.56
N THR A 129 -26.59 -19.10 -40.98
CA THR A 129 -25.17 -18.94 -40.66
C THR A 129 -24.87 -17.73 -39.76
N ALA A 130 -25.87 -16.90 -39.43
CA ALA A 130 -25.82 -15.75 -38.53
C ALA A 130 -26.97 -15.81 -37.52
N MET A 131 -26.87 -15.05 -36.42
CA MET A 131 -27.88 -15.05 -35.35
C MET A 131 -28.68 -13.75 -35.37
N HIS A 132 -29.99 -13.86 -35.43
CA HIS A 132 -30.88 -12.70 -35.38
C HIS A 132 -30.91 -12.08 -33.99
N THR A 133 -31.12 -10.76 -33.88
CA THR A 133 -31.21 -10.05 -32.58
C THR A 133 -32.25 -10.63 -31.64
N THR A 134 -33.42 -11.03 -32.13
CA THR A 134 -34.46 -11.67 -31.29
C THR A 134 -34.02 -13.01 -30.73
N GLU A 135 -33.29 -13.80 -31.52
CA GLU A 135 -32.75 -15.09 -31.08
C GLU A 135 -31.68 -14.87 -30.01
N LEU A 136 -30.77 -13.91 -30.23
CA LEU A 136 -29.76 -13.53 -29.24
C LEU A 136 -30.40 -13.04 -27.93
N ALA A 137 -31.41 -12.16 -28.03
CA ALA A 137 -32.15 -11.66 -26.86
C ALA A 137 -32.73 -12.80 -26.03
N THR A 138 -33.32 -13.80 -26.69
CA THR A 138 -33.92 -14.98 -26.04
C THR A 138 -32.88 -15.76 -25.23
N TYR A 139 -31.71 -16.04 -25.82
CA TYR A 139 -30.64 -16.74 -25.10
C TYR A 139 -30.09 -15.93 -23.92
N LEU A 140 -29.87 -14.62 -24.10
CA LEU A 140 -29.35 -13.76 -23.04
C LEU A 140 -30.39 -13.56 -21.92
N GLN A 141 -31.69 -13.53 -22.23
CA GLN A 141 -32.78 -13.50 -21.24
C GLN A 141 -32.84 -14.78 -20.41
N ALA A 142 -32.61 -15.95 -21.03
CA ALA A 142 -32.64 -17.25 -20.36
C ALA A 142 -31.55 -17.41 -19.28
N ILE A 143 -30.48 -16.59 -19.30
CA ILE A 143 -29.47 -16.60 -18.24
C ILE A 143 -30.09 -16.05 -16.94
N PRO A 144 -30.12 -16.83 -15.86
CA PRO A 144 -30.90 -16.53 -14.65
C PRO A 144 -30.17 -15.59 -13.68
N CYS A 145 -29.66 -14.46 -14.18
CA CYS A 145 -29.08 -13.41 -13.37
C CYS A 145 -30.04 -12.24 -13.20
N ALA A 146 -30.10 -11.69 -11.99
CA ALA A 146 -30.96 -10.54 -11.66
C ALA A 146 -30.50 -9.26 -12.37
N ASN A 147 -29.18 -9.08 -12.49
CA ASN A 147 -28.58 -7.95 -13.18
C ASN A 147 -27.82 -8.41 -14.44
N LYS A 148 -27.91 -7.64 -15.52
CA LYS A 148 -27.22 -7.92 -16.78
C LYS A 148 -26.55 -6.66 -17.33
N LEU A 149 -25.25 -6.76 -17.60
CA LEU A 149 -24.47 -5.72 -18.27
C LEU A 149 -23.97 -6.27 -19.61
N LEU A 150 -24.38 -5.66 -20.72
CA LEU A 150 -23.91 -6.02 -22.06
C LEU A 150 -23.03 -4.89 -22.61
N ALA A 151 -21.75 -5.16 -22.83
CA ALA A 151 -20.80 -4.24 -23.46
C ALA A 151 -20.52 -4.71 -24.89
N LEU A 152 -21.00 -3.96 -25.87
CA LEU A 152 -21.04 -4.31 -27.29
C LEU A 152 -20.07 -3.42 -28.07
N GLN A 153 -19.17 -4.02 -28.84
CA GLN A 153 -18.43 -3.34 -29.90
C GLN A 153 -18.81 -3.98 -31.22
N ILE A 154 -19.65 -3.29 -31.98
CA ILE A 154 -20.22 -3.82 -33.20
C ILE A 154 -19.69 -3.02 -34.38
N ASN A 155 -18.98 -3.71 -35.28
CA ASN A 155 -18.35 -3.09 -36.43
C ASN A 155 -19.22 -3.32 -37.68
N SER A 156 -19.51 -2.23 -38.40
CA SER A 156 -20.18 -2.10 -39.70
C SER A 156 -21.22 -3.17 -40.08
N SER A 157 -22.48 -2.73 -40.17
CA SER A 157 -23.57 -3.46 -40.81
C SER A 157 -23.31 -3.63 -42.32
N VAL A 158 -23.02 -4.84 -42.80
CA VAL A 158 -23.18 -5.15 -44.23
C VAL A 158 -24.69 -5.09 -44.54
N GLU A 159 -25.11 -4.11 -45.35
CA GLU A 159 -26.51 -3.98 -45.76
C GLU A 159 -26.78 -4.91 -46.95
N ILE A 160 -27.64 -5.91 -46.75
CA ILE A 160 -28.04 -6.83 -47.81
C ILE A 160 -29.30 -6.24 -48.47
N LYS A 161 -29.15 -5.68 -49.67
CA LYS A 161 -30.26 -5.20 -50.48
C LYS A 161 -30.92 -6.38 -51.19
N VAL A 162 -32.10 -6.76 -50.75
CA VAL A 162 -32.96 -7.70 -51.48
C VAL A 162 -33.75 -6.89 -52.50
N GLU A 163 -33.64 -7.23 -53.79
CA GLU A 163 -34.50 -6.66 -54.83
C GLU A 163 -35.95 -7.06 -54.56
N SER A 164 -36.74 -6.16 -53.98
CA SER A 164 -38.19 -6.27 -53.99
C SER A 164 -38.85 -4.89 -53.93
N ARG A 165 -39.88 -4.75 -54.76
CA ARG A 165 -40.62 -3.53 -55.12
C ARG A 165 -41.44 -3.01 -53.95
N PHE A 166 -41.26 -1.72 -53.65
CA PHE A 166 -42.08 -0.83 -52.80
C PHE A 166 -42.31 -1.29 -51.35
N PHE A 167 -41.92 -0.46 -50.37
CA PHE A 167 -42.80 0.10 -49.32
C PHE A 167 -42.03 1.07 -48.42
N MET A 168 -42.79 1.90 -47.71
CA MET A 168 -42.49 3.17 -47.01
C MET A 168 -41.18 3.23 -46.22
N LYS A 169 -40.48 4.37 -46.37
CA LYS A 169 -39.43 4.88 -45.49
C LYS A 169 -39.92 4.97 -44.03
N ARG A 170 -39.73 3.93 -43.22
CA ARG A 170 -39.50 4.15 -41.78
C ARG A 170 -38.07 4.65 -41.64
N LYS A 171 -37.90 5.83 -41.03
CA LYS A 171 -36.59 6.28 -40.54
C LYS A 171 -36.04 5.17 -39.63
N MET A 172 -34.95 4.53 -40.05
CA MET A 172 -34.20 3.59 -39.21
C MET A 172 -33.46 4.39 -38.15
N GLU A 173 -34.02 4.42 -36.95
CA GLU A 173 -33.35 4.92 -35.73
C GLU A 173 -32.91 3.77 -34.80
N GLU A 174 -33.06 2.50 -35.20
CA GLU A 174 -32.70 1.38 -34.33
C GLU A 174 -31.31 0.86 -34.66
N ASP A 175 -30.32 1.37 -33.92
CA ASP A 175 -29.00 0.75 -33.77
C ASP A 175 -29.15 -0.64 -33.12
N PHE A 176 -28.29 -1.61 -33.46
CA PHE A 176 -28.34 -2.99 -32.96
C PHE A 176 -28.53 -3.10 -31.44
N ALA A 177 -27.80 -2.28 -30.69
CA ALA A 177 -27.89 -2.25 -29.24
C ALA A 177 -29.29 -1.82 -28.74
N SER A 178 -29.93 -0.87 -29.44
CA SER A 178 -31.29 -0.42 -29.15
C SER A 178 -32.31 -1.54 -29.42
N ALA A 179 -32.21 -2.19 -30.58
CA ALA A 179 -33.08 -3.31 -30.92
C ALA A 179 -32.94 -4.47 -29.92
N LEU A 180 -31.71 -4.84 -29.58
CA LEU A 180 -31.43 -5.87 -28.58
C LEU A 180 -32.01 -5.50 -27.21
N TYR A 181 -31.80 -4.25 -26.75
CA TYR A 181 -32.33 -3.78 -25.47
C TYR A 181 -33.86 -3.81 -25.43
N GLN A 182 -34.55 -3.38 -26.48
CA GLN A 182 -36.01 -3.42 -26.54
C GLN A 182 -36.54 -4.86 -26.50
N GLN A 183 -35.95 -5.77 -27.28
CA GLN A 183 -36.31 -7.20 -27.27
C GLN A 183 -36.05 -7.85 -25.91
N MET A 184 -34.99 -7.43 -25.23
CA MET A 184 -34.67 -7.94 -23.91
C MET A 184 -35.60 -7.38 -22.81
N ARG A 185 -36.09 -6.15 -22.97
CA ARG A 185 -37.03 -5.52 -22.02
C ARG A 185 -38.46 -6.04 -22.15
N SER A 186 -38.89 -6.40 -23.37
CA SER A 186 -40.26 -6.89 -23.61
C SER A 186 -40.57 -8.22 -22.91
N GLY A 187 -39.55 -9.02 -22.60
CA GLY A 187 -39.69 -10.35 -21.97
C GLY A 187 -39.66 -10.38 -20.44
N SER A 188 -39.31 -9.29 -19.74
CA SER A 188 -39.16 -9.29 -18.27
C SER A 188 -39.14 -7.88 -17.67
N SER A 189 -40.08 -7.56 -16.78
CA SER A 189 -40.16 -6.27 -16.06
C SER A 189 -39.23 -6.16 -14.84
N GLU A 190 -38.63 -7.26 -14.38
CA GLU A 190 -37.92 -7.33 -13.08
C GLU A 190 -36.38 -7.37 -13.19
N GLN A 191 -35.80 -7.38 -14.39
CA GLN A 191 -34.34 -7.48 -14.57
C GLN A 191 -33.69 -6.10 -14.71
N ASN A 192 -32.69 -5.82 -13.88
CA ASN A 192 -31.84 -4.62 -14.06
C ASN A 192 -30.90 -4.86 -15.23
N MET A 193 -30.97 -4.02 -16.25
CA MET A 193 -30.22 -4.24 -17.50
C MET A 193 -29.60 -2.95 -18.03
N LEU A 194 -28.33 -3.05 -18.41
CA LEU A 194 -27.60 -2.00 -19.10
C LEU A 194 -26.95 -2.56 -20.35
N VAL A 195 -27.14 -1.89 -21.49
CA VAL A 195 -26.44 -2.16 -22.74
C VAL A 195 -25.58 -0.97 -23.08
N LEU A 196 -24.27 -1.20 -23.23
CA LEU A 196 -23.26 -0.23 -23.59
C LEU A 196 -22.80 -0.54 -25.01
N GLU A 197 -23.05 0.35 -25.94
CA GLU A 197 -22.60 0.21 -27.33
C GLU A 197 -21.41 1.12 -27.58
N TYR A 198 -20.30 0.57 -28.05
CA TYR A 198 -19.17 1.34 -28.55
C TYR A 198 -19.35 1.65 -30.03
N CYS A 199 -19.57 2.93 -30.34
CA CYS A 199 -20.06 3.38 -31.65
C CYS A 199 -18.95 3.76 -32.65
N GLN A 200 -17.67 3.56 -32.33
CA GLN A 200 -16.57 3.97 -33.20
C GLN A 200 -16.17 2.87 -34.19
N ALA A 201 -16.31 3.19 -35.49
CA ALA A 201 -16.10 2.27 -36.62
C ALA A 201 -14.62 2.01 -36.96
N SER A 202 -13.66 2.76 -36.41
CA SER A 202 -12.24 2.56 -36.71
C SER A 202 -11.48 1.96 -35.53
N VAL A 203 -10.74 0.89 -35.81
CA VAL A 203 -9.77 0.27 -34.90
C VAL A 203 -8.51 1.15 -34.89
N ASP A 204 -8.62 2.42 -34.48
CA ASP A 204 -7.49 3.35 -34.59
C ASP A 204 -6.93 3.76 -33.23
N ASP A 205 -5.88 3.05 -32.86
CA ASP A 205 -4.60 3.72 -32.56
C ASP A 205 -3.61 3.18 -33.62
N LYS A 206 -2.58 3.94 -34.02
CA LYS A 206 -1.57 3.52 -35.02
C LYS A 206 -0.81 2.22 -34.66
N ARG A 207 -1.10 1.66 -33.48
CA ARG A 207 -0.57 0.42 -32.89
C ARG A 207 -1.55 -0.76 -32.96
N GLY A 208 -2.77 -0.57 -33.48
CA GLY A 208 -3.79 -1.61 -33.62
C GLY A 208 -4.41 -2.09 -32.30
N VAL A 209 -4.34 -1.29 -31.22
CA VAL A 209 -4.77 -1.73 -29.89
C VAL A 209 -6.27 -1.44 -29.66
N PRO A 210 -7.09 -2.43 -29.26
CA PRO A 210 -8.53 -2.25 -29.10
C PRO A 210 -8.88 -1.49 -27.82
N ALA A 211 -9.04 -0.18 -27.95
CA ALA A 211 -9.32 0.72 -26.83
C ALA A 211 -10.50 0.26 -25.96
N PHE A 212 -11.59 -0.24 -26.55
CA PHE A 212 -12.78 -0.65 -25.81
C PHE A 212 -12.52 -1.80 -24.83
N LEU A 213 -12.01 -2.94 -25.29
CA LEU A 213 -11.68 -4.07 -24.40
C LEU A 213 -10.60 -3.72 -23.40
N GLU A 214 -9.59 -2.96 -23.82
CA GLU A 214 -8.54 -2.54 -22.90
C GLU A 214 -9.08 -1.67 -21.77
N ARG A 215 -10.04 -0.78 -22.04
CA ARG A 215 -10.65 0.04 -20.99
C ARG A 215 -11.57 -0.75 -20.08
N ILE A 216 -12.31 -1.73 -20.61
CA ILE A 216 -13.07 -2.68 -19.76
C ILE A 216 -12.11 -3.48 -18.88
N PHE A 217 -11.02 -3.99 -19.45
CA PHE A 217 -9.95 -4.66 -18.72
C PHE A 217 -9.35 -3.78 -17.62
N ASP A 218 -9.05 -2.54 -17.93
CA ASP A 218 -8.54 -1.56 -16.97
C ASP A 218 -9.53 -1.38 -15.79
N VAL A 219 -10.84 -1.31 -16.04
CA VAL A 219 -11.85 -1.21 -14.96
C VAL A 219 -11.76 -2.39 -14.01
N PHE A 220 -11.76 -3.62 -14.54
CA PHE A 220 -11.72 -4.82 -13.71
C PHE A 220 -10.34 -5.08 -13.07
N GLN A 221 -9.27 -4.50 -13.60
CA GLN A 221 -7.98 -4.42 -12.94
C GLN A 221 -7.87 -3.29 -11.91
N GLY A 222 -8.91 -2.46 -11.77
CA GLY A 222 -8.96 -1.42 -10.74
C GLY A 222 -8.38 -0.07 -11.17
N ALA A 223 -8.44 0.24 -12.46
CA ALA A 223 -8.10 1.56 -12.95
C ALA A 223 -9.23 2.56 -12.57
N VAL A 224 -8.99 3.25 -11.46
CA VAL A 224 -9.58 4.53 -11.00
C VAL A 224 -11.03 4.80 -11.38
N ILE A 225 -11.99 4.33 -10.60
CA ILE A 225 -13.31 4.99 -10.56
C ILE A 225 -13.28 5.94 -9.38
N ASP A 226 -13.50 7.23 -9.58
CA ASP A 226 -13.67 8.21 -8.52
C ASP A 226 -15.05 7.99 -7.88
N VAL A 227 -15.07 7.21 -6.79
CA VAL A 227 -16.29 6.90 -6.06
C VAL A 227 -16.22 7.69 -4.77
N THR A 228 -17.01 8.75 -4.67
CA THR A 228 -17.28 9.50 -3.44
C THR A 228 -18.07 8.68 -2.41
N GLY A 229 -18.02 7.34 -2.49
CA GLY A 229 -18.71 6.39 -1.65
C GLY A 229 -17.88 5.93 -0.47
N SER A 230 -18.57 5.63 0.63
CA SER A 230 -18.06 5.16 1.91
C SER A 230 -16.98 4.08 1.80
N LEU A 231 -16.04 4.10 2.75
CA LEU A 231 -14.89 3.20 2.95
C LEU A 231 -15.22 1.68 3.03
N GLU A 232 -16.47 1.26 2.83
CA GLU A 232 -16.96 -0.08 3.14
C GLU A 232 -17.29 -0.94 1.91
N ASP A 233 -17.41 -0.36 0.71
CA ASP A 233 -17.87 -1.10 -0.46
C ASP A 233 -16.73 -1.84 -1.17
N SER A 234 -16.73 -3.17 -1.12
CA SER A 234 -15.73 -4.04 -1.75
C SER A 234 -16.08 -4.46 -3.19
N TYR A 235 -16.85 -3.65 -3.93
CA TYR A 235 -17.41 -4.01 -5.22
C TYR A 235 -17.36 -2.89 -6.26
N ILE A 236 -17.51 -3.26 -7.54
CA ILE A 236 -17.62 -2.36 -8.68
C ILE A 236 -19.11 -2.20 -8.99
N SER A 237 -19.64 -0.98 -9.00
CA SER A 237 -21.03 -0.71 -9.40
C SER A 237 -21.11 -0.44 -10.92
N SER A 238 -22.30 -0.64 -11.48
CA SER A 238 -22.60 -0.33 -12.88
C SER A 238 -22.39 1.15 -13.21
N ASP A 239 -22.80 2.07 -12.35
CA ASP A 239 -22.63 3.51 -12.59
C ASP A 239 -21.15 3.91 -12.62
N HIS A 240 -20.39 3.44 -11.64
CA HIS A 240 -18.94 3.60 -11.56
C HIS A 240 -18.26 3.11 -12.84
N PHE A 241 -18.60 1.88 -13.26
CA PHE A 241 -18.07 1.29 -14.47
C PHE A 241 -18.35 2.14 -15.70
N CYS A 242 -19.60 2.57 -15.88
CA CYS A 242 -20.01 3.37 -17.02
C CYS A 242 -19.29 4.73 -17.04
N THR A 243 -19.25 5.42 -15.90
CA THR A 243 -18.63 6.73 -15.78
C THR A 243 -17.14 6.69 -16.12
N TYR A 244 -16.41 5.70 -15.60
CA TYR A 244 -15.00 5.54 -15.94
C TYR A 244 -14.77 5.15 -17.40
N LEU A 245 -15.53 4.17 -17.90
CA LEU A 245 -15.37 3.69 -19.27
C LEU A 245 -15.58 4.84 -20.26
N VAL A 246 -16.62 5.65 -20.05
CA VAL A 246 -16.91 6.84 -20.87
C VAL A 246 -15.79 7.88 -20.76
N ASP A 247 -15.33 8.23 -19.56
CA ASP A 247 -14.22 9.19 -19.38
C ASP A 247 -12.93 8.73 -20.08
N LYS A 248 -12.57 7.46 -19.95
CA LYS A 248 -11.34 6.93 -20.57
C LYS A 248 -11.43 6.81 -22.08
N LEU A 249 -12.56 6.40 -22.62
CA LEU A 249 -12.74 6.39 -24.07
C LEU A 249 -12.76 7.81 -24.65
N ALA A 250 -13.30 8.78 -23.91
CA ALA A 250 -13.20 10.20 -24.28
C ALA A 250 -11.77 10.74 -24.24
N GLN A 251 -10.93 10.29 -23.29
CA GLN A 251 -9.52 10.68 -23.20
C GLN A 251 -8.67 10.14 -24.35
N VAL A 252 -8.97 8.95 -24.88
CA VAL A 252 -8.27 8.41 -26.06
C VAL A 252 -8.44 9.37 -27.25
N ARG A 253 -9.61 9.99 -27.43
CA ARG A 253 -9.84 11.02 -28.47
C ARG A 253 -9.08 12.33 -28.23
N ARG A 254 -8.75 12.68 -26.99
CA ARG A 254 -8.10 13.97 -26.65
C ARG A 254 -6.63 14.07 -27.08
N LYS A 255 -5.96 12.96 -27.42
CA LYS A 255 -4.58 13.02 -27.91
C LYS A 255 -4.42 13.70 -29.28
N ASP A 256 -5.52 13.92 -30.01
CA ASP A 256 -5.49 14.53 -31.35
C ASP A 256 -6.05 15.97 -31.43
N VAL A 257 -6.65 16.54 -30.38
CA VAL A 257 -7.26 17.90 -30.48
C VAL A 257 -7.11 18.72 -29.19
N ILE A 258 -6.42 19.84 -29.32
CA ILE A 258 -6.27 20.89 -28.31
C ILE A 258 -7.59 21.69 -28.16
N LEU A 259 -8.02 21.90 -26.91
CA LEU A 259 -9.00 22.90 -26.41
C LEU A 259 -10.44 22.86 -26.98
N ARG A 260 -11.39 22.28 -26.21
CA ARG A 260 -12.79 22.76 -25.99
C ARG A 260 -13.52 21.91 -24.90
N PRO A 261 -14.52 22.47 -24.20
CA PRO A 261 -15.11 21.88 -22.98
C PRO A 261 -16.28 20.92 -23.28
N THR A 262 -16.82 20.11 -22.36
CA THR A 262 -16.16 19.06 -21.54
C THR A 262 -17.07 17.80 -21.39
N THR A 263 -18.29 17.73 -21.94
CA THR A 263 -19.21 16.60 -21.66
C THR A 263 -20.02 16.12 -22.87
N GLU A 264 -20.30 16.96 -23.88
CA GLU A 264 -21.14 16.54 -25.02
C GLU A 264 -20.44 15.56 -25.98
N LYS A 265 -19.10 15.61 -26.11
CA LYS A 265 -18.35 14.73 -27.03
C LYS A 265 -18.01 13.34 -26.48
N ALA A 266 -18.12 13.12 -25.17
CA ALA A 266 -17.90 11.79 -24.58
C ALA A 266 -19.06 10.82 -24.90
N CYS A 267 -20.27 11.37 -25.06
CA CYS A 267 -21.47 10.65 -25.46
C CYS A 267 -21.47 10.19 -26.94
N GLU A 268 -20.49 10.59 -27.74
CA GLU A 268 -20.38 10.16 -29.15
C GLU A 268 -19.67 8.80 -29.31
N CYS A 269 -18.91 8.33 -28.29
CA CYS A 269 -18.16 7.08 -28.37
C CYS A 269 -18.92 5.87 -27.82
N VAL A 270 -19.75 6.10 -26.81
CA VAL A 270 -20.50 5.05 -26.12
C VAL A 270 -21.95 5.48 -25.96
N ARG A 271 -22.89 4.68 -26.46
CA ARG A 271 -24.32 4.80 -26.16
C ARG A 271 -24.69 3.86 -25.03
N ILE A 272 -25.57 4.31 -24.15
CA ILE A 272 -26.04 3.55 -22.99
C ILE A 272 -27.55 3.40 -23.09
N HIS A 273 -28.03 2.16 -23.13
CA HIS A 273 -29.44 1.81 -23.10
C HIS A 273 -29.75 1.17 -21.73
N GLY A 274 -30.77 1.71 -21.04
CA GLY A 274 -31.13 1.29 -19.68
C GLY A 274 -31.11 2.44 -18.68
N ASP A 275 -31.61 2.17 -17.47
CA ASP A 275 -31.64 3.17 -16.40
C ASP A 275 -30.30 3.21 -15.67
N ARG A 276 -29.49 4.25 -15.92
CA ARG A 276 -28.21 4.45 -15.22
C ARG A 276 -28.36 4.68 -13.72
N SER A 277 -29.54 5.07 -13.24
CA SER A 277 -29.78 5.23 -11.81
C SER A 277 -29.88 3.88 -11.07
N GLN A 278 -30.10 2.78 -11.80
CA GLN A 278 -30.04 1.42 -11.26
C GLN A 278 -28.57 1.00 -11.05
N ALA A 279 -28.00 1.41 -9.93
CA ALA A 279 -26.67 0.97 -9.52
C ALA A 279 -26.72 -0.47 -9.01
N PHE A 280 -26.06 -1.39 -9.72
CA PHE A 280 -25.92 -2.78 -9.31
C PHE A 280 -24.46 -3.23 -9.35
N VAL A 281 -24.13 -4.28 -8.60
CA VAL A 281 -22.77 -4.82 -8.54
C VAL A 281 -22.45 -5.56 -9.82
N ILE A 282 -21.32 -5.25 -10.44
CA ILE A 282 -20.85 -5.92 -11.65
C ILE A 282 -19.56 -6.71 -11.45
N GLY A 283 -18.93 -6.62 -10.28
CA GLY A 283 -17.69 -7.32 -9.96
C GLY A 283 -17.20 -6.98 -8.56
N MET A 284 -16.22 -7.73 -8.07
CA MET A 284 -15.57 -7.45 -6.78
C MET A 284 -14.32 -6.61 -6.99
N LEU A 285 -13.96 -5.80 -5.98
CA LEU A 285 -12.64 -5.15 -5.96
C LEU A 285 -11.54 -6.18 -5.67
N PRO A 286 -10.32 -5.95 -6.18
CA PRO A 286 -9.18 -6.80 -5.87
C PRO A 286 -8.89 -6.87 -4.37
N ASP A 287 -8.38 -8.01 -3.91
CA ASP A 287 -7.98 -8.14 -2.50
C ASP A 287 -6.83 -7.19 -2.15
N PRO A 288 -6.84 -6.60 -0.93
CA PRO A 288 -5.73 -5.82 -0.44
C PRO A 288 -4.47 -6.69 -0.32
N PRO A 289 -3.26 -6.09 -0.37
CA PRO A 289 -2.04 -6.85 -0.21
C PRO A 289 -1.98 -7.46 1.20
N SER A 290 -1.81 -8.79 1.26
CA SER A 290 -1.86 -9.57 2.51
C SER A 290 -0.56 -9.51 3.32
N THR A 291 0.57 -9.22 2.67
CA THR A 291 1.90 -9.19 3.27
C THR A 291 2.47 -7.78 3.26
N ILE A 292 2.31 -7.08 4.38
CA ILE A 292 2.93 -5.78 4.67
C ILE A 292 3.92 -5.89 5.84
N THR A 293 3.87 -7.00 6.58
CA THR A 293 4.80 -7.32 7.65
C THR A 293 6.23 -7.25 7.12
N ASP A 294 7.04 -6.37 7.73
CA ASP A 294 8.48 -6.19 7.52
C ASP A 294 8.94 -5.32 6.34
N ALA A 295 8.04 -4.63 5.63
CA ALA A 295 8.45 -3.82 4.48
C ALA A 295 9.08 -2.46 4.83
N VAL A 296 9.15 -2.03 6.10
CA VAL A 296 9.76 -0.74 6.50
C VAL A 296 11.17 -0.93 7.05
N THR A 297 12.11 -0.15 6.52
CA THR A 297 13.50 -0.11 6.98
C THR A 297 13.88 1.34 7.33
N PRO A 298 14.40 1.62 8.54
CA PRO A 298 14.99 2.92 8.83
C PRO A 298 16.27 3.06 8.01
N LEU A 299 16.35 4.10 7.17
CA LEU A 299 17.50 4.35 6.29
C LEU A 299 18.55 5.22 6.96
N ASP A 300 18.12 6.30 7.60
CA ASP A 300 19.04 7.33 8.11
C ASP A 300 18.44 8.10 9.30
N VAL A 301 19.25 8.31 10.32
CA VAL A 301 18.88 9.04 11.55
C VAL A 301 19.96 10.10 11.78
N LYS A 302 19.62 11.36 11.50
CA LYS A 302 20.48 12.53 11.72
C LYS A 302 19.95 13.40 12.86
N THR A 303 20.76 14.39 13.26
CA THR A 303 20.51 15.33 14.38
C THR A 303 19.12 15.96 14.41
N ARG A 304 18.54 16.28 13.25
CA ARG A 304 17.20 16.92 13.15
C ARG A 304 16.32 16.27 12.09
N SER A 305 16.71 15.11 11.58
CA SER A 305 15.92 14.42 10.55
C SER A 305 15.99 12.91 10.65
N ILE A 306 14.86 12.26 10.42
CA ILE A 306 14.75 10.81 10.37
C ILE A 306 14.13 10.42 9.03
N THR A 307 14.85 9.59 8.27
CA THR A 307 14.41 9.08 6.96
C THR A 307 14.08 7.61 7.07
N VAL A 308 12.90 7.25 6.56
CA VAL A 308 12.39 5.88 6.57
C VAL A 308 11.98 5.47 5.17
N SER A 309 12.39 4.29 4.73
CA SER A 309 11.93 3.67 3.50
C SER A 309 11.02 2.49 3.74
N TRP A 310 10.25 2.17 2.71
CA TRP A 310 9.58 0.89 2.60
C TRP A 310 9.72 0.30 1.20
N GLU A 311 9.88 -1.02 1.12
CA GLU A 311 9.98 -1.74 -0.15
C GLU A 311 9.16 -3.02 -0.05
N LEU A 312 8.07 -3.11 -0.83
CA LEU A 312 7.20 -4.29 -0.87
C LEU A 312 7.69 -5.36 -1.87
N ASP A 313 8.79 -5.10 -2.59
CA ASP A 313 9.19 -5.88 -3.77
C ASP A 313 10.09 -7.10 -3.50
N ARG A 314 10.44 -7.43 -2.24
CA ARG A 314 11.35 -8.56 -1.96
C ARG A 314 10.66 -9.88 -1.61
N LEU A 315 9.79 -10.36 -2.51
CA LEU A 315 9.35 -11.76 -2.53
C LEU A 315 9.61 -12.40 -3.90
N GLU A 316 10.80 -12.20 -4.48
CA GLU A 316 11.29 -12.91 -5.68
C GLU A 316 11.71 -14.38 -5.41
N GLY A 317 11.30 -14.97 -4.27
CA GLY A 317 11.78 -16.28 -3.83
C GLY A 317 10.86 -17.48 -4.09
N SER A 318 9.70 -17.33 -4.74
CA SER A 318 8.75 -18.43 -4.92
C SER A 318 8.31 -18.58 -6.37
N MET A 319 8.91 -19.56 -7.05
CA MET A 319 8.48 -20.06 -8.35
C MET A 319 6.95 -20.25 -8.45
N LYS A 320 6.39 -19.85 -9.60
CA LYS A 320 5.05 -20.22 -10.12
C LYS A 320 3.79 -19.68 -9.41
N ARG A 321 3.74 -18.43 -8.93
CA ARG A 321 2.45 -17.82 -8.53
C ARG A 321 2.13 -16.56 -9.34
N SER A 322 0.85 -16.45 -9.72
CA SER A 322 0.25 -15.36 -10.49
C SER A 322 0.70 -13.97 -9.98
N LYS A 323 1.00 -13.06 -10.93
CA LYS A 323 1.46 -11.68 -10.68
C LYS A 323 0.61 -11.05 -9.55
N THR A 324 1.26 -10.57 -8.50
CA THR A 324 0.59 -9.81 -7.43
C THR A 324 -0.01 -8.53 -8.02
N PRO A 325 -1.20 -8.09 -7.59
CA PRO A 325 -1.77 -6.83 -8.06
C PRO A 325 -0.80 -5.68 -7.81
N ALA A 326 -0.70 -4.75 -8.76
CA ALA A 326 0.18 -3.61 -8.67
C ALA A 326 -0.17 -2.74 -7.45
N ILE A 327 0.84 -2.29 -6.70
CA ILE A 327 0.65 -1.35 -5.60
C ILE A 327 0.49 0.04 -6.18
N LEU A 328 -0.60 0.74 -5.83
CA LEU A 328 -0.91 2.06 -6.38
C LEU A 328 -0.80 3.20 -5.37
N ALA A 329 -0.74 2.88 -4.07
CA ALA A 329 -0.58 3.86 -3.02
C ALA A 329 -0.01 3.28 -1.73
N TYR A 330 0.62 4.14 -0.95
CA TYR A 330 1.02 3.90 0.43
C TYR A 330 0.38 4.93 1.32
N GLN A 331 -0.12 4.51 2.49
CA GLN A 331 -0.52 5.40 3.57
C GLN A 331 0.46 5.22 4.72
N VAL A 332 1.08 6.33 5.14
CA VAL A 332 2.06 6.31 6.23
C VAL A 332 1.51 7.08 7.41
N GLN A 333 1.50 6.42 8.57
CA GLN A 333 1.14 7.02 9.84
C GLN A 333 2.35 7.01 10.78
N TYR A 334 2.46 8.05 11.58
CA TYR A 334 3.54 8.21 12.53
C TYR A 334 3.03 8.72 13.86
N ARG A 335 3.77 8.42 14.92
CA ARG A 335 3.66 9.09 16.21
C ARG A 335 5.05 9.44 16.73
N ARG A 336 5.17 10.61 17.34
CA ARG A 336 6.42 11.07 17.96
C ARG A 336 6.52 10.51 19.38
N THR A 337 7.73 10.13 19.76
CA THR A 337 8.07 9.50 21.04
C THR A 337 9.46 9.98 21.47
N GLY A 338 9.85 9.71 22.72
CA GLY A 338 11.13 10.14 23.28
C GLY A 338 10.97 11.18 24.37
N ARG A 339 12.09 11.65 24.95
CA ARG A 339 12.06 12.53 26.14
C ARG A 339 11.38 13.86 25.86
N ALA A 340 11.57 14.39 24.65
CA ALA A 340 10.93 15.63 24.20
C ALA A 340 9.38 15.55 24.12
N PHE A 341 8.80 14.36 24.20
CA PHE A 341 7.36 14.12 24.08
C PHE A 341 6.78 13.34 25.28
N GLN A 342 7.48 13.29 26.42
CA GLN A 342 6.95 12.72 27.65
C GLN A 342 5.78 13.59 28.18
N GLY A 343 4.64 12.96 28.47
CA GLY A 343 3.44 13.65 28.98
C GLY A 343 2.52 14.26 27.92
N LEU A 344 2.80 14.07 26.62
CA LEU A 344 1.92 14.50 25.52
C LEU A 344 1.12 13.31 24.98
N GLU A 345 -0.12 13.57 24.53
CA GLU A 345 -0.96 12.54 23.91
C GLU A 345 -0.29 11.92 22.68
N HIS A 346 -0.19 10.58 22.68
CA HIS A 346 0.44 9.80 21.63
C HIS A 346 -0.58 9.39 20.54
N CYS A 347 -1.18 10.35 19.85
CA CYS A 347 -2.06 10.05 18.72
C CYS A 347 -1.26 9.73 17.45
N TRP A 348 -1.81 8.82 16.63
CA TRP A 348 -1.27 8.55 15.30
C TRP A 348 -1.64 9.70 14.37
N LYS A 349 -0.64 10.30 13.73
CA LYS A 349 -0.79 11.34 12.71
C LYS A 349 -0.46 10.78 11.33
N GLN A 350 -1.10 11.30 10.30
CA GLN A 350 -0.78 10.94 8.92
C GLN A 350 0.47 11.71 8.48
N ALA A 351 1.49 10.99 8.00
CA ALA A 351 2.77 11.57 7.54
C ALA A 351 2.75 11.89 6.05
N GLY A 352 2.01 11.09 5.27
CA GLY A 352 1.93 11.18 3.83
C GLY A 352 0.99 10.10 3.25
N GLY A 353 0.77 10.15 1.93
CA GLY A 353 0.08 9.07 1.23
C GLY A 353 -1.41 9.24 1.00
N LEU A 354 -1.86 10.42 0.56
CA LEU A 354 -3.25 10.62 0.10
C LEU A 354 -3.40 10.53 -1.41
N GLN A 355 -2.32 10.69 -2.19
CA GLN A 355 -2.40 10.65 -3.64
C GLN A 355 -2.21 9.22 -4.14
N ARG A 356 -3.32 8.56 -4.46
CA ARG A 356 -3.31 7.27 -5.16
C ARG A 356 -2.93 7.50 -6.62
N SER A 357 -1.99 6.71 -7.14
CA SER A 357 -1.68 6.72 -8.58
C SER A 357 -2.65 5.81 -9.33
N SER A 358 -2.85 6.04 -10.63
CA SER A 358 -3.65 5.13 -11.46
C SER A 358 -2.87 3.89 -11.85
N TYR A 359 -3.57 2.80 -12.19
CA TYR A 359 -2.94 1.60 -12.75
C TYR A 359 -2.13 1.93 -14.01
N GLU A 360 -2.69 2.77 -14.87
CA GLU A 360 -2.00 3.28 -16.07
C GLU A 360 -0.69 4.01 -15.73
N GLN A 361 -0.66 4.80 -14.66
CA GLN A 361 0.56 5.46 -14.21
C GLN A 361 1.61 4.47 -13.71
N VAL A 362 1.24 3.49 -12.89
CA VAL A 362 2.21 2.60 -12.23
C VAL A 362 2.67 1.45 -13.14
N GLU A 363 1.75 0.75 -13.79
CA GLU A 363 2.09 -0.46 -14.57
C GLU A 363 2.44 -0.16 -16.02
N ARG A 364 1.69 0.71 -16.70
CA ARG A 364 1.95 1.03 -18.11
C ARG A 364 3.03 2.11 -18.27
N ASN A 365 2.99 3.14 -17.42
CA ASN A 365 3.95 4.24 -17.49
C ASN A 365 5.12 4.08 -16.50
N HIS A 366 5.20 2.96 -15.79
CA HIS A 366 6.28 2.64 -14.84
C HIS A 366 6.57 3.74 -13.81
N LYS A 367 5.55 4.50 -13.40
CA LYS A 367 5.68 5.54 -12.38
C LYS A 367 6.02 4.88 -11.05
N ARG A 368 7.19 5.20 -10.52
CA ARG A 368 7.59 4.78 -9.18
C ARG A 368 6.81 5.56 -8.14
N LEU A 369 6.19 4.84 -7.21
CA LEU A 369 5.56 5.44 -6.04
C LEU A 369 6.63 5.92 -5.05
N PRO A 370 6.36 7.00 -4.29
CA PRO A 370 7.25 7.41 -3.23
C PRO A 370 7.31 6.32 -2.17
N THR A 371 8.52 5.80 -1.94
CA THR A 371 8.82 4.73 -0.96
C THR A 371 9.61 5.25 0.23
N GLN A 372 9.75 6.57 0.36
CA GLN A 372 10.56 7.21 1.38
C GLN A 372 9.84 8.41 1.98
N ILE A 373 10.05 8.64 3.27
CA ILE A 373 9.62 9.84 3.96
C ILE A 373 10.70 10.33 4.92
N THR A 374 10.89 11.65 4.95
CA THR A 374 11.85 12.31 5.85
C THR A 374 11.10 13.23 6.80
N PHE A 375 11.25 12.98 8.10
CA PHE A 375 10.75 13.85 9.15
C PHE A 375 11.81 14.90 9.47
N HIS A 376 11.57 16.17 9.16
CA HIS A 376 12.50 17.27 9.44
C HIS A 376 12.13 18.03 10.72
N GLY A 377 13.09 18.78 11.26
CA GLY A 377 12.87 19.70 12.38
C GLY A 377 12.53 19.00 13.69
N LEU A 378 13.00 17.76 13.86
CA LEU A 378 12.74 17.01 15.08
C LEU A 378 13.57 17.57 16.24
N PRO A 379 12.96 17.78 17.44
CA PRO A 379 13.72 18.08 18.65
C PRO A 379 14.76 17.00 18.96
N ASN A 380 15.82 17.35 19.67
CA ASN A 380 16.75 16.37 20.21
C ASN A 380 16.00 15.31 21.04
N ASP A 381 16.50 14.08 21.09
CA ASP A 381 15.86 12.98 21.84
C ASP A 381 14.49 12.53 21.30
N THR A 382 14.16 12.86 20.05
CA THR A 382 12.92 12.39 19.39
C THR A 382 13.16 11.08 18.65
N SER A 383 12.35 10.07 18.96
CA SER A 383 12.13 8.88 18.12
C SER A 383 10.76 8.93 17.45
N VAL A 384 10.64 8.38 16.25
CA VAL A 384 9.36 8.29 15.54
C VAL A 384 8.95 6.82 15.48
N ILE A 385 7.70 6.52 15.78
CA ILE A 385 7.12 5.20 15.52
C ILE A 385 6.25 5.32 14.28
N ILE A 386 6.48 4.45 13.31
CA ILE A 386 5.86 4.50 11.99
C ILE A 386 5.13 3.19 11.75
N ARG A 387 3.96 3.27 11.13
CA ARG A 387 3.26 2.13 10.54
C ARG A 387 2.76 2.54 9.17
N PHE A 388 2.60 1.56 8.28
CA PHE A 388 2.15 1.82 6.93
C PHE A 388 1.08 0.83 6.50
N ARG A 389 0.33 1.25 5.48
CA ARG A 389 -0.64 0.43 4.74
C ARG A 389 -0.37 0.63 3.25
N ALA A 390 -0.66 -0.37 2.44
CA ALA A 390 -0.62 -0.25 0.99
C ALA A 390 -2.00 -0.54 0.40
N ALA A 391 -2.26 0.03 -0.77
CA ALA A 391 -3.45 -0.24 -1.56
C ALA A 391 -3.04 -0.74 -2.94
N ASN A 392 -3.67 -1.81 -3.38
CA ASN A 392 -3.50 -2.38 -4.72
C ASN A 392 -4.30 -1.58 -5.76
N ALA A 393 -4.11 -1.95 -7.03
CA ALA A 393 -4.95 -1.50 -8.13
C ALA A 393 -6.43 -1.63 -7.78
N GLY A 394 -7.18 -0.53 -7.97
CA GLY A 394 -8.55 -0.43 -7.48
C GLY A 394 -9.07 0.98 -7.23
N GLY A 395 -8.24 2.04 -7.21
CA GLY A 395 -8.65 3.43 -6.89
C GLY A 395 -9.15 3.64 -5.44
N TRP A 396 -9.78 2.62 -4.85
CA TRP A 396 -10.43 2.55 -3.54
C TRP A 396 -10.37 1.17 -2.90
N SER A 397 -9.50 0.26 -3.39
CA SER A 397 -9.28 -1.02 -2.72
C SER A 397 -9.01 -0.81 -1.23
N MET A 398 -9.53 -1.72 -0.40
CA MET A 398 -9.31 -1.66 1.04
C MET A 398 -7.81 -1.48 1.30
N TRP A 399 -7.48 -0.64 2.27
CA TRP A 399 -6.10 -0.63 2.74
C TRP A 399 -5.77 -2.00 3.29
N SER A 400 -4.56 -2.46 3.04
CA SER A 400 -4.01 -3.60 3.77
C SER A 400 -4.18 -3.43 5.29
N PRO A 401 -4.07 -4.53 6.05
CA PRO A 401 -3.77 -4.43 7.47
C PRO A 401 -2.57 -3.52 7.72
N GLU A 402 -2.54 -2.93 8.91
CA GLU A 402 -1.39 -2.14 9.35
C GLU A 402 -0.14 -3.01 9.44
N SER A 403 0.97 -2.45 8.98
CA SER A 403 2.28 -3.01 9.29
C SER A 403 2.52 -3.08 10.79
N LYS A 404 3.43 -3.96 11.20
CA LYS A 404 4.01 -3.87 12.53
C LYS A 404 4.62 -2.48 12.73
N PRO A 405 4.31 -1.77 13.83
CA PRO A 405 4.91 -0.47 14.10
C PRO A 405 6.43 -0.58 14.26
N ILE A 406 7.18 0.25 13.54
CA ILE A 406 8.64 0.31 13.63
C ILE A 406 9.03 1.59 14.34
N ARG A 407 9.85 1.44 15.38
CA ARG A 407 10.41 2.55 16.15
C ARG A 407 11.79 2.91 15.61
N THR A 408 11.96 4.14 15.17
CA THR A 408 13.27 4.69 14.82
C THR A 408 14.07 4.99 16.08
N ARG A 409 15.40 4.95 15.99
CA ARG A 409 16.27 5.42 17.09
C ARG A 409 16.17 6.95 17.21
N SER A 410 16.36 7.48 18.41
CA SER A 410 16.54 8.91 18.62
C SER A 410 18.00 9.28 18.34
N TYR A 411 18.22 10.36 17.58
CA TYR A 411 19.54 10.98 17.49
C TYR A 411 19.75 11.91 18.68
N THR A 412 20.82 11.72 19.44
CA THR A 412 21.22 12.67 20.48
C THR A 412 22.73 12.88 20.42
N THR A 413 23.19 14.11 20.68
CA THR A 413 24.62 14.40 20.92
C THR A 413 25.16 13.61 22.12
N VAL A 414 24.29 13.25 23.06
CA VAL A 414 24.61 12.36 24.19
C VAL A 414 24.93 10.95 23.71
N THR A 415 24.29 10.44 22.66
CA THR A 415 24.57 9.12 22.06
C THR A 415 25.97 9.11 21.45
N THR A 416 26.38 10.17 20.74
CA THR A 416 27.74 10.28 20.21
C THR A 416 28.80 10.37 21.32
N TYR A 417 28.53 11.10 22.41
CA TYR A 417 29.44 11.14 23.56
C TYR A 417 29.47 9.82 24.33
N PHE A 418 28.33 9.14 24.46
CA PHE A 418 28.25 7.82 25.07
C PHE A 418 28.99 6.77 24.26
N ASP A 419 28.79 6.74 22.94
CA ASP A 419 29.51 5.85 22.05
C ASP A 419 31.02 6.16 22.07
N THR A 420 31.42 7.43 22.14
CA THR A 420 32.84 7.83 22.26
C THR A 420 33.48 7.26 23.53
N VAL A 421 32.82 7.41 24.68
CA VAL A 421 33.34 6.88 25.96
C VAL A 421 33.24 5.35 26.01
N ARG A 422 32.17 4.75 25.47
CA ARG A 422 31.98 3.29 25.41
C ARG A 422 33.03 2.62 24.52
N ILE A 423 33.28 3.14 23.32
CA ILE A 423 34.32 2.63 22.41
C ILE A 423 35.69 2.71 23.08
N ALA A 424 35.96 3.78 23.83
CA ALA A 424 37.21 3.90 24.58
C ALA A 424 37.33 2.90 25.73
N PHE A 425 36.22 2.58 26.40
CA PHE A 425 36.16 1.50 27.39
C PHE A 425 36.35 0.12 26.75
N GLU A 426 35.74 -0.14 25.61
CA GLU A 426 35.88 -1.42 24.89
C GLU A 426 37.31 -1.61 24.33
N SER A 427 37.96 -0.53 23.87
CA SER A 427 39.28 -0.61 23.22
C SER A 427 40.45 -0.60 24.19
N SER A 428 40.34 0.09 25.32
CA SER A 428 41.46 0.29 26.25
C SER A 428 41.02 0.30 27.71
N ASN A 429 39.83 -0.27 28.00
CA ASN A 429 39.26 -0.38 29.33
C ASN A 429 39.24 0.99 30.04
N ILE A 430 39.43 1.02 31.36
CA ILE A 430 39.43 2.24 32.16
C ILE A 430 40.48 3.26 31.70
N VAL A 431 41.62 2.81 31.17
CA VAL A 431 42.67 3.71 30.66
C VAL A 431 42.15 4.53 29.47
N GLY A 432 41.39 3.88 28.57
CA GLY A 432 40.74 4.56 27.45
C GLY A 432 39.70 5.59 27.92
N VAL A 433 38.88 5.25 28.91
CA VAL A 433 37.89 6.19 29.49
C VAL A 433 38.57 7.42 30.09
N LEU A 434 39.60 7.22 30.91
CA LEU A 434 40.35 8.33 31.52
C LEU A 434 41.03 9.21 30.47
N HIS A 435 41.58 8.63 29.41
CA HIS A 435 42.19 9.39 28.31
C HIS A 435 41.15 10.24 27.55
N VAL A 436 39.98 9.68 27.26
CA VAL A 436 38.89 10.43 26.61
C VAL A 436 38.37 11.55 27.50
N MET A 437 38.21 11.30 28.80
CA MET A 437 37.81 12.31 29.77
C MET A 437 38.84 13.45 29.87
N GLU A 438 40.13 13.13 29.93
CA GLU A 438 41.22 14.11 29.98
C GLU A 438 41.28 14.95 28.70
N LYS A 439 41.20 14.33 27.52
CA LYS A 439 41.19 15.03 26.23
C LYS A 439 39.97 15.94 26.05
N ASN A 440 38.86 15.62 26.70
CA ASN A 440 37.58 16.33 26.57
C ASN A 440 37.13 16.95 27.90
N GLU A 441 38.06 17.51 28.67
CA GLU A 441 37.81 18.09 30.00
C GLU A 441 36.74 19.18 30.04
N VAL A 442 36.44 19.83 28.91
CA VAL A 442 35.45 20.93 28.80
C VAL A 442 34.02 20.42 28.55
N ILE A 443 33.84 19.13 28.25
CA ILE A 443 32.53 18.57 27.86
C ILE A 443 31.89 17.83 29.03
N ALA A 444 30.95 18.50 29.73
CA ALA A 444 30.26 17.94 30.91
C ALA A 444 29.61 16.57 30.66
N ALA A 445 29.04 16.36 29.47
CA ALA A 445 28.40 15.09 29.10
C ALA A 445 29.41 13.92 29.05
N ILE A 446 30.62 14.14 28.51
CA ILE A 446 31.67 13.13 28.48
C ILE A 446 32.15 12.82 29.90
N GLN A 447 32.34 13.85 30.73
CA GLN A 447 32.75 13.66 32.13
C GLN A 447 31.71 12.86 32.92
N ARG A 448 30.42 13.21 32.76
CA ARG A 448 29.31 12.53 33.41
C ARG A 448 29.20 11.06 33.00
N ILE A 449 29.28 10.77 31.71
CA ILE A 449 29.23 9.40 31.18
C ILE A 449 30.45 8.59 31.63
N GLY A 450 31.64 9.19 31.53
CA GLY A 450 32.89 8.59 31.97
C GLY A 450 32.87 8.20 33.43
N LEU A 451 32.50 9.12 34.32
CA LEU A 451 32.36 8.84 35.76
C LEU A 451 31.30 7.78 36.05
N GLY A 452 30.21 7.73 35.29
CA GLY A 452 29.20 6.68 35.39
C GLY A 452 29.77 5.30 35.06
N ILE A 453 30.54 5.17 33.98
CA ILE A 453 31.20 3.91 33.57
C ILE A 453 32.29 3.52 34.58
N LEU A 454 33.10 4.47 35.05
CA LEU A 454 34.12 4.23 36.07
C LEU A 454 33.52 3.80 37.41
N ALA A 455 32.39 4.37 37.82
CA ALA A 455 31.67 3.91 38.99
C ALA A 455 31.20 2.46 38.78
N GLN A 456 30.49 2.18 37.67
CA GLN A 456 29.93 0.86 37.37
C GLN A 456 30.99 -0.25 37.25
N SER A 457 32.16 0.04 36.70
CA SER A 457 33.26 -0.94 36.58
C SER A 457 33.80 -1.41 37.93
N LEU A 458 33.52 -0.68 39.02
CA LEU A 458 33.85 -1.04 40.40
C LEU A 458 32.69 -1.74 41.14
N GLN A 459 31.59 -2.10 40.47
CA GLN A 459 30.33 -2.57 41.07
C GLN A 459 30.10 -4.10 41.01
N ILE A 460 31.01 -4.86 40.40
CA ILE A 460 30.92 -6.32 40.15
C ILE A 460 31.96 -7.04 41.05
N PRO A 461 31.81 -8.33 41.45
CA PRO A 461 32.86 -9.04 42.18
C PRO A 461 34.17 -8.89 41.41
N VAL A 462 35.17 -8.37 42.10
CA VAL A 462 36.40 -7.82 41.53
C VAL A 462 36.98 -8.76 40.49
N ASP A 463 36.92 -8.37 39.22
CA ASP A 463 37.70 -9.02 38.18
C ASP A 463 39.17 -8.64 38.44
N PRO A 464 40.06 -9.59 38.76
CA PRO A 464 41.47 -9.32 39.07
C PRO A 464 42.23 -8.69 37.89
N SER A 465 41.62 -8.66 36.69
CA SER A 465 42.13 -7.97 35.51
C SER A 465 41.84 -6.46 35.47
N ASN A 466 41.16 -5.89 36.47
CA ASN A 466 40.84 -4.47 36.51
C ASN A 466 42.10 -3.61 36.72
N ALA A 467 42.61 -3.02 35.63
CA ALA A 467 43.83 -2.22 35.60
C ALA A 467 43.82 -1.01 36.58
N LEU A 468 42.64 -0.50 36.95
CA LEU A 468 42.51 0.58 37.94
C LEU A 468 42.84 0.08 39.36
N LEU A 469 42.55 -1.17 39.70
CA LEU A 469 42.79 -1.71 41.05
C LEU A 469 44.26 -2.11 41.28
N ASN A 470 44.99 -2.40 40.20
CA ASN A 470 46.36 -2.91 40.27
C ASN A 470 47.44 -1.84 40.02
N ASN A 471 47.06 -0.58 39.79
CA ASN A 471 48.00 0.49 39.43
C ASN A 471 47.73 1.79 40.20
N ALA A 472 48.54 2.06 41.23
CA ALA A 472 48.42 3.24 42.08
C ALA A 472 48.44 4.58 41.29
N ARG A 473 49.22 4.67 40.21
CA ARG A 473 49.27 5.90 39.38
C ARG A 473 47.95 6.14 38.63
N LEU A 474 47.29 5.06 38.18
CA LEU A 474 45.97 5.18 37.53
C LEU A 474 44.88 5.53 38.55
N GLN A 475 44.99 5.03 39.78
CA GLN A 475 44.07 5.38 40.87
C GLN A 475 44.14 6.86 41.21
N GLU A 476 45.35 7.40 41.38
CA GLU A 476 45.58 8.82 41.63
C GLU A 476 45.05 9.68 40.48
N LYS A 477 45.38 9.31 39.23
CA LYS A 477 44.91 10.03 38.03
C LYS A 477 43.38 10.04 37.92
N ALA A 478 42.71 8.94 38.24
CA ALA A 478 41.26 8.86 38.21
C ALA A 478 40.59 9.74 39.27
N VAL A 479 41.17 9.81 40.48
CA VAL A 479 40.72 10.74 41.52
C VAL A 479 40.93 12.18 41.07
N ASP A 480 42.08 12.52 40.47
CA ASP A 480 42.37 13.88 40.01
C ASP A 480 41.41 14.34 38.90
N ILE A 481 41.13 13.49 37.91
CA ILE A 481 40.15 13.78 36.85
C ILE A 481 38.74 13.95 37.43
N SER A 482 38.36 13.13 38.43
CA SER A 482 37.06 13.25 39.11
C SER A 482 36.93 14.59 39.83
N LEU A 483 37.98 15.01 40.55
CA LEU A 483 38.00 16.28 41.27
C LEU A 483 38.02 17.49 40.34
N ALA A 484 38.81 17.43 39.28
CA ALA A 484 38.82 18.46 38.25
C ALA A 484 37.43 18.62 37.61
N SER A 485 36.75 17.50 37.33
CA SER A 485 35.40 17.50 36.77
C SER A 485 34.36 18.11 37.71
N MET A 486 34.39 17.74 39.00
CA MET A 486 33.49 18.32 40.01
C MET A 486 33.70 19.82 40.19
N LYS A 487 34.97 20.27 40.25
CA LYS A 487 35.32 21.70 40.36
C LYS A 487 34.90 22.50 39.14
N ARG A 488 34.97 21.91 37.94
CA ARG A 488 34.63 22.60 36.69
C ARG A 488 33.13 22.69 36.46
N PHE A 489 32.40 21.61 36.75
CA PHE A 489 30.97 21.49 36.49
C PHE A 489 30.17 21.55 37.79
N VAL A 490 30.33 22.67 38.51
CA VAL A 490 29.77 22.90 39.85
C VAL A 490 28.24 22.73 39.90
N TYR A 491 27.53 23.03 38.81
CA TYR A 491 26.07 22.95 38.74
C TYR A 491 25.53 21.62 38.18
N ASP A 492 26.39 20.67 37.77
CA ASP A 492 25.95 19.40 37.19
C ASP A 492 25.73 18.33 38.27
N ALA A 493 24.57 18.38 38.92
CA ALA A 493 24.18 17.47 39.99
C ALA A 493 24.40 15.97 39.67
N LEU A 494 24.18 15.57 38.42
CA LEU A 494 24.28 14.16 38.02
C LEU A 494 25.74 13.73 37.84
N LEU A 495 26.59 14.63 37.35
CA LEU A 495 28.04 14.44 37.35
C LEU A 495 28.58 14.31 38.77
N HIS A 496 28.17 15.21 39.67
CA HIS A 496 28.57 15.18 41.09
C HIS A 496 28.16 13.89 41.79
N ARG A 497 26.96 13.36 41.48
CA ARG A 497 26.52 12.06 41.98
C ARG A 497 27.43 10.93 41.50
N HIS A 498 27.71 10.83 40.20
CA HIS A 498 28.57 9.77 39.67
C HIS A 498 30.01 9.88 40.18
N ALA A 499 30.54 11.10 40.30
CA ALA A 499 31.84 11.34 40.91
C ALA A 499 31.88 10.87 42.37
N ALA A 500 30.85 11.21 43.16
CA ALA A 500 30.75 10.77 44.56
C ALA A 500 30.64 9.25 44.68
N GLU A 501 29.80 8.60 43.88
CA GLU A 501 29.67 7.13 43.85
C GLU A 501 30.99 6.44 43.47
N PHE A 502 31.74 7.02 42.53
CA PHE A 502 33.07 6.54 42.15
C PHE A 502 34.09 6.74 43.28
N LEU A 503 34.20 7.94 43.85
CA LEU A 503 35.13 8.26 44.94
C LEU A 503 34.84 7.42 46.20
N GLU A 504 33.57 7.20 46.53
CA GLU A 504 33.15 6.33 47.64
C GLU A 504 33.73 4.91 47.48
N ARG A 505 33.81 4.40 46.25
CA ARG A 505 34.37 3.07 45.95
C ARG A 505 35.89 3.08 45.95
N MET A 506 36.49 4.14 45.40
CA MET A 506 37.94 4.34 45.37
C MET A 506 38.57 4.52 46.74
N ALA A 507 37.81 4.99 47.73
CA ALA A 507 38.25 5.12 49.13
C ALA A 507 38.81 3.81 49.74
N LYS A 508 38.49 2.65 49.15
CA LYS A 508 39.04 1.35 49.58
C LYS A 508 40.48 1.10 49.09
N TYR A 509 40.92 1.84 48.08
CA TYR A 509 42.14 1.55 47.32
C TYR A 509 43.13 2.73 47.30
N VAL A 510 42.65 3.97 47.37
CA VAL A 510 43.48 5.18 47.32
C VAL A 510 42.97 6.21 48.34
N ASP A 511 43.89 7.02 48.87
CA ASP A 511 43.51 8.13 49.73
C ASP A 511 42.73 9.19 48.95
N ILE A 512 41.49 9.42 49.37
CA ILE A 512 40.60 10.41 48.78
C ILE A 512 40.46 11.66 49.67
N HIS A 513 41.30 11.87 50.68
CA HIS A 513 41.17 13.01 51.60
C HIS A 513 41.19 14.37 50.88
N ARG A 514 41.99 14.49 49.81
CA ARG A 514 42.00 15.66 48.91
C ARG A 514 40.65 15.97 48.24
N ALA A 515 39.74 15.00 48.17
CA ALA A 515 38.39 15.17 47.63
C ALA A 515 37.43 15.86 48.61
N ARG A 516 37.76 15.86 49.91
CA ARG A 516 36.88 16.30 50.99
C ARG A 516 36.34 17.71 50.77
N LYS A 517 37.25 18.67 50.58
CA LYS A 517 36.89 20.08 50.39
C LYS A 517 35.93 20.28 49.20
N VAL A 518 36.19 19.58 48.09
CA VAL A 518 35.34 19.65 46.89
C VAL A 518 33.96 19.04 47.15
N MET A 519 33.89 17.93 47.88
CA MET A 519 32.61 17.30 48.24
C MET A 519 31.80 18.17 49.22
N GLU A 520 32.44 18.80 50.21
CA GLU A 520 31.80 19.73 51.15
C GLU A 520 31.25 20.96 50.44
N GLU A 521 32.05 21.59 49.55
CA GLU A 521 31.61 22.72 48.71
C GLU A 521 30.42 22.32 47.79
N SER A 522 30.44 21.09 47.26
CA SER A 522 29.37 20.56 46.41
C SER A 522 28.09 20.30 47.20
N ILE A 523 28.19 19.77 48.42
CA ILE A 523 27.04 19.57 49.33
C ILE A 523 26.41 20.92 49.66
N GLU A 524 27.21 21.92 50.04
CA GLU A 524 26.71 23.25 50.37
C GLU A 524 25.98 23.89 49.19
N LEU A 525 26.60 23.83 48.00
CA LEU A 525 26.04 24.43 46.80
C LEU A 525 24.76 23.71 46.34
N LEU A 526 24.76 22.38 46.27
CA LEU A 526 23.59 21.60 45.82
C LEU A 526 22.42 21.65 46.82
N THR A 527 22.71 21.85 48.12
CA THR A 527 21.68 22.13 49.15
C THR A 527 20.97 23.45 48.88
N ARG A 528 21.73 24.51 48.54
CA ARG A 528 21.14 25.83 48.20
C ARG A 528 20.21 25.76 46.99
N TYR A 529 20.49 24.86 46.03
CA TYR A 529 19.69 24.67 44.81
C TYR A 529 18.59 23.60 44.91
N LYS A 530 18.32 23.04 46.10
CA LYS A 530 17.29 22.00 46.34
C LYS A 530 17.40 20.80 45.37
N VAL A 531 18.63 20.35 45.12
CA VAL A 531 18.92 19.22 44.23
C VAL A 531 18.51 17.89 44.88
N ASP A 532 18.22 16.88 44.04
CA ASP A 532 17.72 15.56 44.43
C ASP A 532 18.48 14.89 45.60
N PHE A 533 17.72 14.28 46.51
CA PHE A 533 18.16 13.57 47.72
C PHE A 533 19.15 12.44 47.42
N SER A 534 19.05 11.82 46.23
CA SER A 534 19.96 10.75 45.81
C SER A 534 21.41 11.21 45.65
N THR A 535 21.63 12.42 45.12
CA THR A 535 22.95 13.03 44.93
C THR A 535 23.57 13.41 46.28
N MET A 536 22.76 14.02 47.15
CA MET A 536 23.19 14.40 48.51
C MET A 536 23.64 13.20 49.32
N ASN A 537 22.90 12.08 49.25
CA ASN A 537 23.28 10.85 49.94
C ASN A 537 24.58 10.24 49.42
N ALA A 538 24.82 10.28 48.10
CA ALA A 538 26.08 9.79 47.53
C ALA A 538 27.28 10.61 48.02
N LEU A 539 27.15 11.94 48.03
CA LEU A 539 28.18 12.86 48.55
C LEU A 539 28.44 12.64 50.03
N HIS A 540 27.41 12.52 50.87
CA HIS A 540 27.58 12.25 52.29
C HIS A 540 28.24 10.89 52.58
N ARG A 541 27.90 9.84 51.81
CA ARG A 541 28.56 8.53 51.94
C ARG A 541 30.04 8.58 51.55
N ALA A 542 30.36 9.25 50.45
CA ALA A 542 31.74 9.44 50.01
C ALA A 542 32.55 10.24 51.03
N LEU A 543 31.96 11.31 51.58
CA LEU A 543 32.55 12.13 52.64
C LEU A 543 32.79 11.32 53.93
N LYS A 544 31.82 10.50 54.34
CA LYS A 544 31.97 9.60 55.49
C LYS A 544 33.15 8.64 55.30
N ARG A 545 33.25 7.99 54.14
CA ARG A 545 34.38 7.08 53.85
C ARG A 545 35.73 7.79 53.80
N SER A 546 35.77 9.04 53.34
CA SER A 546 36.99 9.86 53.39
C SER A 546 37.50 10.09 54.81
N ASN A 547 36.62 10.14 55.82
CA ASN A 547 36.98 10.26 57.23
C ASN A 547 37.41 8.91 57.85
N ASP A 548 36.90 7.80 57.33
CA ASP A 548 37.27 6.46 57.81
C ASP A 548 38.68 6.04 57.31
N THR A 549 39.11 6.51 56.13
CA THR A 549 40.48 6.31 55.61
C THR A 549 41.56 6.90 56.52
N THR A 550 41.27 8.00 57.23
CA THR A 550 42.20 8.66 58.17
C THR A 550 42.42 7.82 59.43
N ALA A 551 41.44 7.00 59.83
CA ALA A 551 41.55 6.12 61.00
C ALA A 551 42.38 4.84 60.75
N ARG A 552 42.62 4.46 59.48
CA ARG A 552 43.35 3.22 59.13
C ARG A 552 44.87 3.38 58.95
N HIS A 553 45.39 4.61 58.91
CA HIS A 553 46.83 4.89 58.83
C HIS A 553 47.34 5.91 59.87
N PRO A 554 47.25 5.66 61.19
CA PRO A 554 47.80 6.58 62.19
C PRO A 554 49.33 6.53 62.35
N HIS A 555 50.05 5.59 61.71
CA HIS A 555 51.47 5.33 61.99
C HIS A 555 52.51 6.05 61.09
N LEU A 556 52.12 6.99 60.23
CA LEU A 556 53.07 7.73 59.39
C LEU A 556 53.31 9.19 59.81
N GLN A 557 52.71 9.68 60.90
CA GLN A 557 52.90 11.06 61.38
C GLN A 557 53.75 11.22 62.66
N SER A 558 54.28 10.15 63.27
CA SER A 558 55.03 10.25 64.54
C SER A 558 56.57 10.14 64.44
N SER A 559 57.19 10.21 63.25
CA SER A 559 58.65 10.05 63.11
C SER A 559 59.44 11.34 62.85
N ASN A 560 58.83 12.54 62.91
CA ASN A 560 59.52 13.82 62.66
C ASN A 560 59.61 14.75 63.88
N MET A 561 59.64 14.21 65.10
CA MET A 561 60.07 14.95 66.30
C MET A 561 60.92 14.07 67.20
N LYS A 562 62.18 13.84 66.80
CA LYS A 562 63.33 13.52 67.67
C LYS A 562 64.60 13.47 66.81
N ARG A 563 65.15 14.65 66.53
CA ARG A 563 66.56 14.93 66.24
C ARG A 563 66.75 16.46 66.17
N ALA A 564 66.92 17.04 67.35
CA ALA A 564 67.95 18.04 67.61
C ALA A 564 68.89 17.39 68.63
#